data_AF-W2PM02-F1
#
_entry.id   AF-W2PM02-F1
#
_cell.length_a   1.000
_cell.length_b   1.000
_cell.length_c   1.000
_cell.angle_alpha   90.00
_cell.angle_beta   90.00
_cell.angle_gamma   90.00
#
_symmetry.space_group_name_H-M   'P 1'
#
loop_
_entity.id
_entity.type
_entity.pdbx_description
1 polymer ?
#
loop_
_entity_poly.entity_id
_entity_poly.type
_entity_poly.pdbx_seq_one_letter_code
_entity_poly.pdbx_strand_id
1 'polypeptide(L)'
;MPTKTKGFKEGRCSCGNDRGKCFLYQPADGSPSVDAFLCLEDATKGFFHEVHQCKCVEGKLSLDVFEQERSKAAGPDDLFIMYCTSQVTADLRILPNSAFVDATCWEAYYGPFAARAFFIKSVPLPCINTSSQVQLEFVEGVDPRYCARIAKKRPFASLEDALMKTKIPAKVLKRFNFNTDSR
;
A
#
# COMPACT_ATOMS: atom_id res chain seq x y z
N MET A 1 -6.72 -46.50 5.07
CA MET A 1 -5.58 -46.24 5.98
C MET A 1 -5.41 -44.74 6.12
N PRO A 2 -5.85 -44.10 7.22
CA PRO A 2 -5.55 -42.70 7.47
C PRO A 2 -4.26 -42.61 8.31
N THR A 3 -3.22 -42.00 7.75
CA THR A 3 -1.98 -41.64 8.44
C THR A 3 -2.30 -40.58 9.50
N LYS A 4 -2.29 -40.99 10.77
CA LYS A 4 -2.27 -40.07 11.91
C LYS A 4 -0.95 -39.31 11.90
N THR A 5 -0.89 -38.13 11.29
CA THR A 5 0.18 -37.18 11.59
C THR A 5 0.05 -36.80 13.07
N LYS A 6 1.03 -37.19 13.88
CA LYS A 6 1.18 -36.67 15.24
C LYS A 6 1.37 -35.16 15.07
N GLY A 7 0.35 -34.39 15.42
CA GLY A 7 0.44 -32.94 15.48
C GLY A 7 1.67 -32.52 16.28
N PHE A 8 2.22 -31.36 15.95
CA PHE A 8 3.28 -30.72 16.72
C PHE A 8 2.91 -30.75 18.20
N LYS A 9 3.74 -31.38 19.02
CA LYS A 9 3.62 -31.23 20.47
C LYS A 9 4.14 -29.85 20.82
N GLU A 10 3.34 -29.05 21.53
CA GLU A 10 3.81 -27.81 22.15
C GLU A 10 4.97 -28.13 23.09
N GLY A 11 6.19 -27.91 22.59
CA GLY A 11 7.40 -27.91 23.40
C GLY A 11 7.62 -26.51 23.93
N ARG A 12 7.72 -26.36 25.25
CA ARG A 12 8.20 -25.11 25.87
C ARG A 12 9.65 -24.86 25.43
N CYS A 13 9.93 -23.65 24.94
CA CYS A 13 11.29 -23.21 24.65
C CYS A 13 12.12 -23.26 25.93
N SER A 14 13.29 -23.90 25.90
CA SER A 14 14.24 -23.95 27.01
C SER A 14 14.82 -22.58 27.40
N CYS A 15 14.42 -21.51 26.69
CA CYS A 15 14.82 -20.13 26.91
C CYS A 15 13.97 -19.38 27.96
N GLY A 16 12.94 -20.01 28.55
CA GLY A 16 12.16 -19.41 29.65
C GLY A 16 11.15 -18.32 29.24
N ASN A 17 10.81 -18.21 27.95
CA ASN A 17 9.86 -17.22 27.45
C ASN A 17 8.40 -17.72 27.61
N ASP A 18 7.94 -17.86 28.86
CA ASP A 18 6.59 -18.34 29.22
C ASP A 18 5.57 -17.18 29.39
N ARG A 19 5.81 -16.01 28.78
CA ARG A 19 4.82 -14.91 28.76
C ARG A 19 4.68 -14.28 27.37
N GLY A 20 3.70 -14.77 26.62
CA GLY A 20 2.82 -13.94 25.77
C GLY A 20 3.45 -12.89 24.85
N LYS A 21 4.56 -13.18 24.16
CA LYS A 21 5.07 -12.28 23.11
C LYS A 21 4.33 -12.55 21.81
N CYS A 22 3.20 -11.88 21.64
CA CYS A 22 2.50 -11.80 20.36
C CYS A 22 3.12 -10.66 19.55
N PHE A 23 3.70 -10.98 18.39
CA PHE A 23 3.96 -9.98 17.35
C PHE A 23 2.60 -9.46 16.89
N LEU A 24 2.17 -8.32 17.43
CA LEU A 24 0.86 -7.74 17.12
C LEU A 24 1.06 -6.69 16.02
N TYR A 25 0.60 -7.00 14.82
CA TYR A 25 0.52 -6.02 13.75
C TYR A 25 -0.61 -5.04 14.08
N GLN A 26 -0.28 -3.78 14.30
CA GLN A 26 -1.26 -2.78 14.69
C GLN A 26 -1.45 -1.76 13.56
N PRO A 27 -2.71 -1.49 13.15
CA PRO A 27 -2.98 -0.33 12.32
C PRO A 27 -2.56 0.93 13.07
N ALA A 28 -1.93 1.87 12.37
CA ALA A 28 -1.39 3.07 12.98
C ALA A 28 -2.44 4.18 13.11
N ASP A 29 -3.64 3.85 13.59
CA ASP A 29 -4.80 4.76 13.65
C ASP A 29 -4.54 6.07 14.45
N GLY A 30 -3.45 6.11 15.24
CA GLY A 30 -2.98 7.29 15.97
C GLY A 30 -1.87 8.13 15.31
N SER A 31 -1.30 7.69 14.19
CA SER A 31 -0.22 8.42 13.49
C SER A 31 -0.61 8.69 12.03
N PRO A 32 -0.84 9.96 11.64
CA PRO A 32 -1.33 10.30 10.30
C PRO A 32 -0.31 10.05 9.18
N SER A 33 0.94 9.70 9.53
CA SER A 33 2.04 9.46 8.57
C SER A 33 2.49 8.00 8.51
N VAL A 34 1.92 7.11 9.32
CA VAL A 34 2.25 5.69 9.36
C VAL A 34 1.05 4.90 8.88
N ASP A 35 1.27 3.90 8.04
CA ASP A 35 0.19 3.04 7.55
C ASP A 35 0.06 1.77 8.39
N ALA A 36 1.19 1.22 8.84
CA ALA A 36 1.22 0.09 9.77
C ALA A 36 2.51 0.10 10.59
N PHE A 37 2.49 -0.56 11.75
CA PHE A 37 3.72 -0.81 12.49
C PHE A 37 3.68 -2.15 13.23
N LEU A 38 4.86 -2.62 13.60
CA LEU A 38 5.08 -3.78 14.43
C LEU A 38 6.04 -3.40 15.58
N CYS A 39 5.74 -3.83 16.80
CA CYS A 39 6.68 -3.74 17.90
C CYS A 39 7.67 -4.91 17.85
N LEU A 40 8.97 -4.58 17.86
CA LEU A 40 10.09 -5.49 17.86
C LEU A 40 10.84 -5.39 19.19
N GLU A 41 11.51 -6.48 19.55
CA GLU A 41 12.35 -6.53 20.74
C GLU A 41 13.73 -7.06 20.36
N ASP A 42 14.73 -6.24 20.60
CA ASP A 42 16.13 -6.64 20.49
C ASP A 42 16.67 -6.96 21.89
N ALA A 43 17.41 -8.05 22.01
CA ALA A 43 17.95 -8.52 23.29
C ALA A 43 18.90 -7.51 23.97
N THR A 44 19.46 -6.56 23.20
CA THR A 44 20.41 -5.56 23.67
C THR A 44 19.85 -4.14 23.70
N LYS A 45 18.95 -3.79 22.78
CA LYS A 45 18.38 -2.43 22.63
C LYS A 45 17.00 -2.26 23.25
N GLY A 46 16.33 -3.35 23.63
CA GLY A 46 14.96 -3.30 24.14
C GLY A 46 13.92 -3.19 23.02
N PHE A 47 12.80 -2.54 23.32
CA PHE A 47 11.67 -2.42 22.38
C PHE A 47 11.86 -1.26 21.39
N PHE A 48 11.58 -1.51 20.12
CA PHE A 48 11.57 -0.52 19.04
C PHE A 48 10.50 -0.90 18.01
N HIS A 49 10.20 -0.01 17.05
CA HIS A 49 9.16 -0.28 16.06
C HIS A 49 9.75 -0.53 14.67
N GLU A 50 9.12 -1.44 13.95
CA GLU A 50 9.17 -1.50 12.50
C GLU A 50 7.96 -0.74 11.95
N VAL A 51 8.22 0.37 11.27
CA VAL A 51 7.23 1.34 10.79
C VAL A 51 7.12 1.23 9.27
N HIS A 52 5.90 1.06 8.79
CA HIS A 52 5.60 0.86 7.37
C HIS A 52 4.86 2.07 6.81
N GLN A 53 5.30 2.54 5.65
CA GLN A 53 4.62 3.61 4.91
C GLN A 53 4.52 3.24 3.43
N CYS A 54 3.33 3.37 2.86
CA CYS A 54 3.00 3.11 1.47
C CYS A 54 2.81 4.43 0.70
N LYS A 55 3.59 4.64 -0.36
CA LYS A 55 3.51 5.84 -1.20
C LYS A 55 3.35 5.49 -2.67
N CYS A 56 2.23 5.93 -3.25
CA CYS A 56 2.09 5.96 -4.71
C CYS A 56 2.74 7.25 -5.22
N VAL A 57 3.97 7.16 -5.74
CA VAL A 57 4.74 8.32 -6.21
C VAL A 57 4.95 8.21 -7.72
N GLU A 58 4.59 9.27 -8.45
CA GLU A 58 4.94 9.42 -9.86
C GLU A 58 6.34 10.02 -9.99
N GLY A 59 7.17 9.49 -10.89
CA GLY A 59 8.54 9.97 -11.11
C GLY A 59 9.58 9.27 -10.23
N LYS A 60 10.68 9.96 -9.90
CA LYS A 60 11.77 9.46 -9.04
C LYS A 60 11.61 9.97 -7.61
N LEU A 61 11.81 9.09 -6.63
CA LEU A 61 11.87 9.48 -5.23
C LEU A 61 13.32 9.89 -4.87
N SER A 62 13.50 11.14 -4.42
CA SER A 62 14.78 11.64 -3.93
C SER A 62 15.02 11.23 -2.46
N LEU A 63 16.28 11.30 -2.04
CA LEU A 63 16.67 11.07 -0.65
C LEU A 63 15.99 12.07 0.29
N ASP A 64 15.97 13.36 -0.07
CA ASP A 64 15.38 14.41 0.76
C ASP A 64 13.90 14.14 1.06
N VAL A 65 13.15 13.66 0.06
CA VAL A 65 11.74 13.28 0.23
C VAL A 65 11.64 12.08 1.16
N PHE A 66 12.52 11.08 1.01
CA PHE A 66 12.54 9.92 1.89
C PHE A 66 12.84 10.31 3.35
N GLU A 67 13.84 11.15 3.60
CA GLU A 67 14.19 11.62 4.95
C GLU A 67 13.05 12.41 5.60
N GLN A 68 12.38 13.25 4.81
CA GLN A 68 11.21 13.98 5.29
C GLN A 68 10.06 13.05 5.66
N GLU A 69 9.82 11.99 4.90
CA GLU A 69 8.79 11.02 5.24
C GLU A 69 9.17 10.15 6.44
N ARG A 70 10.44 9.70 6.52
CA ARG A 70 10.96 8.96 7.68
C ARG A 70 10.80 9.76 8.97
N SER A 71 11.20 11.04 8.97
CA SER A 71 11.16 11.89 10.17
C SER A 71 9.74 12.18 10.67
N LYS A 72 8.72 12.06 9.80
CA LYS A 72 7.31 12.15 10.19
C LYS A 72 6.75 10.84 10.73
N ALA A 73 7.24 9.72 10.22
CA ALA A 73 6.64 8.41 10.45
C ALA A 73 7.30 7.62 11.59
N ALA A 74 8.62 7.74 11.76
CA ALA A 74 9.41 6.84 12.58
C ALA A 74 10.39 7.58 13.49
N GLY A 75 10.62 7.01 14.67
CA GLY A 75 11.65 7.48 15.59
C GLY A 75 13.08 7.18 15.10
N PRO A 76 14.10 7.76 15.75
CA PRO A 76 15.51 7.59 15.36
C PRO A 76 15.97 6.13 15.33
N ASP A 77 15.50 5.34 16.30
CA ASP A 77 15.88 3.92 16.47
C ASP A 77 14.92 2.95 15.76
N ASP A 78 13.78 3.44 15.27
CA ASP A 78 12.79 2.62 14.57
C ASP A 78 13.30 2.22 13.19
N LEU A 79 12.97 0.99 12.78
CA LEU A 79 13.16 0.50 11.43
C LEU A 79 12.05 1.06 10.54
N PHE A 80 12.41 1.84 9.52
CA PHE A 80 11.45 2.43 8.59
C PHE A 80 11.50 1.74 7.23
N ILE A 81 10.37 1.21 6.80
CA ILE A 81 10.19 0.58 5.48
C ILE A 81 9.21 1.39 4.66
N MET A 82 9.69 1.94 3.55
CA MET A 82 8.83 2.65 2.59
C MET A 82 8.54 1.77 1.37
N TYR A 83 7.26 1.46 1.14
CA TYR A 83 6.79 0.79 -0.07
C TYR A 83 6.41 1.84 -1.10
N CYS A 84 6.98 1.79 -2.31
CA CYS A 84 6.64 2.77 -3.34
C CYS A 84 6.58 2.22 -4.77
N THR A 85 5.78 2.88 -5.61
CA THR A 85 5.64 2.57 -7.05
C THR A 85 6.73 3.18 -7.92
N SER A 86 7.40 4.22 -7.42
CA SER A 86 8.56 4.89 -8.02
C SER A 86 9.79 3.98 -8.01
N GLN A 87 10.78 4.28 -8.86
CA GLN A 87 12.13 3.75 -8.72
C GLN A 87 12.95 4.68 -7.83
N VAL A 88 13.55 4.12 -6.78
CA VAL A 88 14.43 4.87 -5.88
C VAL A 88 15.84 4.87 -6.46
N THR A 89 16.39 6.05 -6.70
CA THR A 89 17.77 6.21 -7.21
C THR A 89 18.76 6.64 -6.13
N ALA A 90 18.29 6.84 -4.90
CA ALA A 90 19.09 7.26 -3.77
C ALA A 90 19.89 6.09 -3.17
N ASP A 91 21.10 6.38 -2.69
CA ASP A 91 21.88 5.41 -1.93
C ASP A 91 21.42 5.39 -0.47
N LEU A 92 20.51 4.47 -0.13
CA LEU A 92 19.98 4.35 1.23
C LEU A 92 20.99 3.89 2.27
N ARG A 93 22.20 3.45 1.91
CA ARG A 93 23.21 3.02 2.89
C ARG A 93 23.60 4.14 3.86
N ILE A 94 23.30 5.38 3.50
CA ILE A 94 23.52 6.57 4.33
C ILE A 94 22.43 6.78 5.38
N LEU A 95 21.27 6.11 5.26
CA LEU A 95 20.16 6.24 6.20
C LEU A 95 20.13 5.05 7.16
N PRO A 96 20.29 5.28 8.48
CA PRO A 96 20.23 4.20 9.45
C PRO A 96 18.81 3.63 9.54
N ASN A 97 18.73 2.33 9.80
CA ASN A 97 17.49 1.60 10.07
C ASN A 97 16.39 1.86 9.03
N SER A 98 16.76 1.97 7.75
CA SER A 98 15.85 2.34 6.68
C SER A 98 15.92 1.36 5.52
N ALA A 99 14.76 1.08 4.92
CA ALA A 99 14.64 0.26 3.72
C ALA A 99 13.56 0.82 2.79
N PHE A 100 13.68 0.51 1.50
CA PHE A 100 12.58 0.71 0.55
C PHE A 100 12.23 -0.62 -0.13
N VAL A 101 10.97 -0.71 -0.54
CA VAL A 101 10.46 -1.79 -1.40
C VAL A 101 9.85 -1.12 -2.63
N ASP A 102 10.64 -1.08 -3.70
CA ASP A 102 10.31 -0.39 -4.94
C ASP A 102 10.11 -1.35 -6.10
N ALA A 103 9.69 -0.83 -7.26
CA ALA A 103 9.37 -1.65 -8.43
C ALA A 103 10.55 -2.51 -8.94
N THR A 104 11.79 -2.20 -8.54
CA THR A 104 12.98 -2.97 -8.95
C THR A 104 13.17 -4.23 -8.11
N CYS A 105 12.59 -4.31 -6.91
CA CYS A 105 12.78 -5.43 -5.98
C CYS A 105 11.49 -6.16 -5.57
N TRP A 106 10.32 -5.78 -6.11
CA TRP A 106 9.03 -6.40 -5.76
C TRP A 106 9.00 -7.92 -5.95
N GLU A 107 9.58 -8.46 -7.01
CA GLU A 107 9.65 -9.92 -7.23
C GLU A 107 10.45 -10.61 -6.13
N ALA A 108 11.59 -10.04 -5.74
CA ALA A 108 12.42 -10.59 -4.68
C ALA A 108 11.74 -10.47 -3.29
N TYR A 109 11.05 -9.37 -3.04
CA TYR A 109 10.44 -9.08 -1.74
C TYR A 109 9.09 -9.80 -1.53
N TYR A 110 8.18 -9.70 -2.49
CA TYR A 110 6.84 -10.27 -2.39
C TYR A 110 6.73 -11.70 -2.96
N GLY A 111 7.75 -12.17 -3.71
CA GLY A 111 7.74 -13.48 -4.33
C GLY A 111 6.53 -13.69 -5.25
N PRO A 112 5.81 -14.83 -5.15
CA PRO A 112 4.64 -15.14 -5.99
C PRO A 112 3.50 -14.10 -5.93
N PHE A 113 3.55 -13.17 -4.97
CA PHE A 113 2.55 -12.13 -4.79
C PHE A 113 2.95 -10.75 -5.33
N ALA A 114 4.13 -10.63 -5.96
CA ALA A 114 4.61 -9.37 -6.51
C ALA A 114 3.62 -8.74 -7.49
N ALA A 115 2.87 -9.56 -8.25
CA ALA A 115 1.78 -9.13 -9.14
C ALA A 115 0.76 -8.20 -8.45
N ARG A 116 0.54 -8.33 -7.13
CA ARG A 116 -0.35 -7.43 -6.37
C ARG A 116 0.24 -6.04 -6.16
N ALA A 117 1.56 -5.94 -6.01
CA ALA A 117 2.24 -4.65 -5.98
C ALA A 117 2.26 -4.01 -7.39
N PHE A 118 2.45 -4.81 -8.44
CA PHE A 118 2.32 -4.36 -9.82
C PHE A 118 0.92 -3.87 -10.16
N PHE A 119 -0.14 -4.44 -9.55
CA PHE A 119 -1.52 -4.05 -9.83
C PHE A 119 -1.72 -2.53 -9.71
N ILE A 120 -1.14 -1.90 -8.68
CA ILE A 120 -1.24 -0.45 -8.44
C ILE A 120 -0.53 0.35 -9.53
N LYS A 121 0.55 -0.18 -10.12
CA LYS A 121 1.37 0.52 -11.13
C LYS A 121 0.97 0.24 -12.57
N SER A 122 0.47 -0.96 -12.85
CA SER A 122 0.35 -1.52 -14.20
C SER A 122 -1.08 -1.66 -14.68
N VAL A 123 -2.08 -1.56 -13.80
CA VAL A 123 -3.48 -1.62 -14.22
C VAL A 123 -3.89 -0.25 -14.73
N PRO A 124 -4.31 -0.13 -16.01
CA PRO A 124 -4.79 1.13 -16.55
C PRO A 124 -5.99 1.61 -15.75
N LEU A 125 -6.14 2.93 -15.64
CA LEU A 125 -7.32 3.52 -14.99
C LEU A 125 -8.60 2.92 -15.59
N PRO A 126 -9.57 2.51 -14.75
CA PRO A 126 -10.81 1.97 -15.26
C PRO A 126 -11.47 2.98 -16.20
N CYS A 127 -11.95 2.50 -17.34
CA CYS A 127 -12.73 3.35 -18.23
C CYS A 127 -14.06 3.69 -17.58
N ILE A 128 -14.34 4.98 -17.39
CA ILE A 128 -15.59 5.45 -16.78
C ILE A 128 -16.81 5.09 -17.62
N ASN A 129 -16.66 4.74 -18.90
CA ASN A 129 -17.77 4.41 -19.80
C ASN A 129 -18.05 2.91 -19.88
N THR A 130 -17.02 2.07 -19.81
CA THR A 130 -17.15 0.63 -20.11
C THR A 130 -16.84 -0.29 -18.93
N SER A 131 -16.15 0.19 -17.89
CA SER A 131 -15.78 -0.68 -16.75
C SER A 131 -17.02 -1.14 -15.98
N SER A 132 -16.97 -2.40 -15.55
CA SER A 132 -17.98 -3.01 -14.68
C SER A 132 -18.12 -2.26 -13.36
N GLN A 133 -19.25 -2.44 -12.66
CA GLN A 133 -19.47 -1.81 -11.36
C GLN A 133 -18.33 -2.13 -10.36
N VAL A 134 -17.92 -3.39 -10.28
CA VAL A 134 -16.83 -3.85 -9.40
C VAL A 134 -15.53 -3.08 -9.67
N GLN A 135 -15.20 -2.85 -10.95
CA GLN A 135 -14.01 -2.08 -11.33
C GLN A 135 -14.09 -0.60 -10.96
N LEU A 136 -15.29 -0.02 -10.91
CA LEU A 136 -15.47 1.37 -10.46
C LEU A 136 -15.31 1.50 -8.96
N GLU A 137 -15.79 0.52 -8.20
CA GLU A 137 -15.72 0.50 -6.73
C GLU A 137 -14.28 0.39 -6.22
N PHE A 138 -13.36 -0.13 -7.03
CA PHE A 138 -11.93 -0.13 -6.73
C PHE A 138 -11.26 1.25 -6.86
N VAL A 139 -11.93 2.25 -7.43
CA VAL A 139 -11.39 3.61 -7.52
C VAL A 139 -11.59 4.31 -6.18
N GLU A 140 -10.48 4.65 -5.52
CA GLU A 140 -10.53 5.37 -4.24
C GLU A 140 -11.37 6.66 -4.37
N GLY A 141 -12.29 6.85 -3.43
CA GLY A 141 -13.24 7.97 -3.42
C GLY A 141 -14.54 7.72 -4.20
N VAL A 142 -14.72 6.54 -4.79
CA VAL A 142 -15.96 6.11 -5.42
C VAL A 142 -16.76 5.26 -4.45
N ASP A 143 -17.88 5.81 -4.00
CA ASP A 143 -18.85 5.08 -3.21
C ASP A 143 -19.94 4.43 -4.10
N PRO A 144 -20.79 3.54 -3.56
CA PRO A 144 -21.87 2.93 -4.32
C PRO A 144 -22.86 3.93 -4.95
N ARG A 145 -23.04 5.13 -4.37
CA ARG A 145 -23.90 6.18 -4.93
C ARG A 145 -23.27 6.79 -6.18
N TYR A 146 -21.95 6.98 -6.18
CA TYR A 146 -21.21 7.42 -7.36
C TYR A 146 -21.24 6.38 -8.46
N CYS A 147 -21.04 5.10 -8.14
CA CYS A 147 -21.20 4.00 -9.10
C CYS A 147 -22.58 4.00 -9.77
N ALA A 148 -23.66 4.12 -9.00
CA ALA A 148 -25.02 4.17 -9.54
C ALA A 148 -25.25 5.41 -10.45
N ARG A 149 -24.72 6.58 -10.07
CA ARG A 149 -24.81 7.80 -10.89
C ARG A 149 -24.01 7.68 -12.18
N ILE A 150 -22.83 7.09 -12.12
CA ILE A 150 -21.98 6.80 -13.27
C ILE A 150 -22.74 5.87 -14.21
N ALA A 151 -23.21 4.72 -13.73
CA ALA A 151 -23.98 3.75 -14.53
C ALA A 151 -25.19 4.37 -15.23
N LYS A 152 -25.93 5.25 -14.55
CA LYS A 152 -27.11 5.93 -15.11
C LYS A 152 -26.79 7.00 -16.16
N LYS A 153 -25.61 7.63 -16.11
CA LYS A 153 -25.31 8.83 -16.91
C LYS A 153 -24.23 8.64 -18.00
N ARG A 154 -23.61 7.45 -18.06
CA ARG A 154 -22.76 7.05 -19.19
C ARG A 154 -23.53 7.11 -20.52
N PRO A 155 -22.85 7.37 -21.66
CA PRO A 155 -21.42 7.67 -21.77
C PRO A 155 -21.08 9.14 -21.47
N PHE A 156 -19.83 9.37 -21.12
CA PHE A 156 -19.20 10.67 -20.90
C PHE A 156 -18.14 10.93 -21.96
N ALA A 157 -18.18 12.12 -22.56
CA ALA A 157 -17.22 12.53 -23.60
C ALA A 157 -15.90 13.05 -23.04
N SER A 158 -15.93 13.70 -21.87
CA SER A 158 -14.75 14.25 -21.21
C SER A 158 -14.95 14.31 -19.69
N LEU A 159 -13.90 14.70 -18.97
CA LEU A 159 -13.96 14.96 -17.54
C LEU A 159 -15.00 16.03 -17.19
N GLU A 160 -15.09 17.09 -17.98
CA GLU A 160 -16.05 18.18 -17.81
C GLU A 160 -17.49 17.68 -18.01
N ASP A 161 -17.72 16.84 -19.02
CA ASP A 161 -19.03 16.23 -19.27
C ASP A 161 -19.45 15.32 -18.10
N ALA A 162 -18.53 14.49 -17.60
CA ALA A 162 -18.79 13.69 -16.40
C ALA A 162 -19.03 14.56 -15.16
N LEU A 163 -18.28 15.63 -14.97
CA LEU A 163 -18.47 16.56 -13.86
C LEU A 163 -19.86 17.21 -13.93
N MET A 164 -20.26 17.72 -15.10
CA MET A 164 -21.55 18.36 -15.31
C MET A 164 -22.72 17.39 -15.14
N LYS A 165 -22.63 16.21 -15.76
CA LYS A 165 -23.68 15.19 -15.67
C LYS A 165 -23.78 14.64 -14.27
N THR A 166 -22.67 14.23 -13.66
CA THR A 166 -22.72 13.50 -12.40
C THR A 166 -22.70 14.44 -11.19
N LYS A 167 -21.91 15.51 -11.20
CA LYS A 167 -21.50 16.28 -10.00
C LYS A 167 -20.62 15.46 -9.06
N ILE A 168 -19.87 14.48 -9.57
CA ILE A 168 -18.77 13.81 -8.81
C ILE A 168 -17.58 14.78 -8.78
N PRO A 169 -16.87 14.93 -7.65
CA PRO A 169 -15.70 15.79 -7.56
C PRO A 169 -14.65 15.46 -8.63
N ALA A 170 -14.08 16.49 -9.27
CA ALA A 170 -13.06 16.32 -10.32
C ALA A 170 -11.85 15.49 -9.85
N LYS A 171 -11.46 15.59 -8.57
CA LYS A 171 -10.37 14.79 -7.99
C LYS A 171 -10.61 13.28 -8.09
N VAL A 172 -11.87 12.85 -8.03
CA VAL A 172 -12.26 11.44 -8.19
C VAL A 172 -12.34 11.11 -9.69
N LEU A 173 -12.93 12.00 -10.49
CA LEU A 173 -13.09 11.78 -11.94
C LEU A 173 -11.76 11.66 -12.70
N LYS A 174 -10.69 12.32 -12.23
CA LYS A 174 -9.33 12.20 -12.79
C LYS A 174 -8.74 10.78 -12.68
N ARG A 175 -9.34 9.91 -11.87
CA ARG A 175 -8.90 8.51 -11.66
C ARG A 175 -9.57 7.53 -12.62
N PHE A 176 -10.25 8.04 -13.65
CA PHE A 176 -10.81 7.22 -14.72
C PHE A 176 -10.23 7.60 -16.07
N ASN A 177 -10.20 6.63 -16.98
CA ASN A 177 -10.02 6.87 -18.40
C ASN A 177 -11.39 7.16 -19.07
N PHE A 178 -11.41 8.05 -20.07
CA PHE A 178 -12.62 8.40 -20.84
C PHE A 178 -12.70 7.69 -22.21
N ASN A 179 -11.61 7.05 -22.64
CA ASN A 179 -11.51 6.31 -23.90
C ASN A 179 -12.02 7.15 -25.10
N THR A 180 -11.52 8.39 -25.20
CA THR A 180 -11.89 9.33 -26.28
C THR A 180 -11.30 8.94 -27.65
N ASP A 181 -10.39 7.98 -27.69
CA ASP A 181 -9.73 7.53 -28.91
C ASP A 181 -10.40 6.26 -29.46
N SER A 182 -11.58 6.44 -30.06
CA SER A 182 -12.25 5.42 -30.88
C SER A 182 -13.16 6.08 -31.91
N ARG A 183 -12.60 6.94 -32.76
CA ARG A 183 -13.16 7.32 -34.06
C ARG A 183 -12.06 7.52 -35.07
#